data_AF-A0A3D2JRR2-F1
#
_entry.id   AF-A0A3D2JRR2-F1
#
_cell.length_a   1.000
_cell.length_b   1.000
_cell.length_c   1.000
_cell.angle_alpha   90.00
_cell.angle_beta   90.00
_cell.angle_gamma   90.00
#
_symmetry.space_group_name_H-M   'P 1'
#
loop_
_entity.id
_entity.type
_entity.pdbx_description
1 polymer ?
#
loop_
_entity_poly.entity_id
_entity_poly.type
_entity_poly.pdbx_seq_one_letter_code
_entity_poly.pdbx_strand_id
1 'polypeptide(L)'
;MTITTGANEIDRRLLMDRSMAGRKAFTVPISDVPDQDLPNDELLRDDLELPEVSQLEVIRYFSVLSQRNFSIDTNFYPLGSCTMKYNP
;
A
#
# COMPACT_ATOMS: atom_id res chain seq x y z
N MET A 1 -13.26 1.71 -23.19
CA MET A 1 -14.58 2.08 -22.62
C MET A 1 -14.32 2.81 -21.31
N THR A 2 -14.23 4.12 -21.34
CA THR A 2 -13.82 4.95 -20.20
C THR A 2 -15.04 5.14 -19.29
N ILE A 3 -15.22 4.25 -18.31
CA ILE A 3 -16.26 4.42 -17.31
C ILE A 3 -15.85 5.59 -16.42
N THR A 4 -16.51 6.73 -16.59
CA THR A 4 -16.44 7.87 -15.68
C THR A 4 -16.96 7.41 -14.32
N THR A 5 -16.05 6.88 -13.52
CA THR A 5 -16.34 6.29 -12.21
C THR A 5 -16.50 7.43 -11.21
N GLY A 6 -17.62 7.50 -10.50
CA GLY A 6 -17.82 8.52 -9.47
C GLY A 6 -16.73 8.44 -8.39
N ALA A 7 -16.33 9.57 -7.82
CA ALA A 7 -15.25 9.65 -6.83
C ALA A 7 -15.39 8.62 -5.69
N ASN A 8 -16.63 8.36 -5.25
CA ASN A 8 -16.93 7.43 -4.15
C ASN A 8 -16.72 5.94 -4.52
N GLU A 9 -16.79 5.61 -5.80
CA GLU A 9 -16.59 4.25 -6.31
C GLU A 9 -15.09 3.98 -6.54
N ILE A 10 -14.32 5.01 -6.92
CA ILE A 10 -12.85 4.93 -6.98
C ILE A 10 -12.32 4.47 -5.63
N ASP A 11 -12.81 5.03 -4.52
CA ASP A 11 -12.38 4.72 -3.15
C ASP A 11 -12.67 3.29 -2.67
N ARG A 12 -13.45 2.49 -3.42
CA ARG A 12 -13.74 1.09 -3.08
C ARG A 12 -12.97 0.07 -3.92
N ARG A 13 -12.32 0.49 -5.00
CA ARG A 13 -11.50 -0.39 -5.84
C ARG A 13 -10.25 -0.85 -5.13
N LEU A 14 -9.78 -2.06 -5.42
CA LEU A 14 -8.49 -2.56 -4.92
C LEU A 14 -7.36 -1.69 -5.48
N LEU A 15 -6.22 -1.67 -4.78
CA LEU A 15 -5.06 -0.90 -5.25
C LEU A 15 -4.56 -1.41 -6.61
N MET A 16 -4.62 -2.73 -6.84
CA MET A 16 -4.26 -3.39 -8.11
C MET A 16 -5.10 -2.89 -9.28
N ASP A 17 -6.42 -2.70 -9.09
CA ASP A 17 -7.34 -2.22 -10.12
C ASP A 17 -7.12 -0.75 -10.53
N ARG A 18 -6.30 -0.02 -9.75
CA ARG A 18 -5.94 1.39 -10.00
C ARG A 18 -4.58 1.54 -10.68
N SER A 19 -3.90 0.42 -10.95
CA SER A 19 -2.58 0.39 -11.58
C SER A 19 -2.62 1.02 -12.98
N MET A 20 -1.63 1.84 -13.29
CA MET A 20 -1.39 2.39 -14.62
C MET A 20 0.10 2.32 -14.94
N ALA A 21 0.43 1.62 -16.04
CA ALA A 21 1.80 1.38 -16.45
C ALA A 21 2.65 2.65 -16.52
N GLY A 22 3.87 2.57 -15.98
CA GLY A 22 4.85 3.65 -15.88
C GLY A 22 4.70 4.56 -14.65
N ARG A 23 3.64 4.41 -13.84
CA ARG A 23 3.48 5.24 -12.63
C ARG A 23 4.40 4.78 -11.51
N LYS A 24 5.03 5.75 -10.86
CA LYS A 24 5.93 5.52 -9.72
C LYS A 24 5.45 6.33 -8.52
N ALA A 25 5.36 5.66 -7.37
CA ALA A 25 4.91 6.30 -6.14
C ALA A 25 6.03 7.08 -5.44
N PHE A 26 7.27 6.61 -5.56
CA PHE A 26 8.42 7.25 -4.96
C PHE A 26 9.69 6.91 -5.75
N THR A 27 10.75 7.65 -5.47
CA THR A 27 12.10 7.34 -5.96
C THR A 27 12.93 6.85 -4.78
N VAL A 28 13.62 5.73 -4.98
CA VAL A 28 14.53 5.18 -3.97
C VAL A 28 15.70 6.17 -3.79
N PRO A 29 16.07 6.54 -2.54
CA PRO A 29 17.24 7.38 -2.32
C PRO A 29 18.53 6.70 -2.79
N ILE A 30 19.58 7.50 -2.97
CA ILE A 30 20.91 6.97 -3.30
C ILE A 30 21.39 6.08 -2.14
N SER A 31 21.90 4.89 -2.46
CA SER A 31 22.47 3.97 -1.46
C SER A 31 23.65 4.63 -0.74
N ASP A 32 23.65 4.58 0.58
CA ASP A 32 24.74 5.01 1.45
C ASP A 32 25.71 3.87 1.80
N VAL A 33 25.45 2.66 1.30
CA VAL A 33 26.26 1.46 1.52
C VAL A 33 26.85 0.93 0.20
N PRO A 34 27.98 0.21 0.26
CA PRO A 34 28.57 -0.43 -0.91
C PRO A 34 27.63 -1.44 -1.57
N ASP A 35 27.65 -1.50 -2.89
CA ASP A 35 26.89 -2.48 -3.67
C ASP A 35 27.26 -3.91 -3.27
N GLN A 36 26.28 -4.80 -3.34
CA GLN A 36 26.44 -6.24 -3.06
C GLN A 36 26.03 -7.03 -4.30
N ASP A 37 26.67 -8.17 -4.51
CA ASP A 37 26.31 -9.09 -5.59
C ASP A 37 24.90 -9.64 -5.38
N LEU A 38 24.13 -9.70 -6.46
CA LEU A 38 22.81 -10.32 -6.45
C LEU A 38 22.95 -11.85 -6.25
N PRO A 39 21.92 -12.50 -5.66
CA PRO A 39 21.89 -13.96 -5.62
C PRO A 39 21.79 -14.55 -7.04
N ASN A 40 22.04 -15.86 -7.18
CA ASN A 40 21.94 -16.57 -8.46
C ASN A 40 20.59 -16.28 -9.15
N ASP A 41 20.62 -16.00 -10.46
CA ASP A 41 19.47 -15.70 -11.32
C ASP A 41 18.33 -16.73 -11.19
N GLU A 42 18.64 -18.00 -10.90
CA GLU A 42 17.63 -19.03 -10.64
C GLU A 42 16.72 -18.74 -9.43
N LEU A 43 17.15 -17.83 -8.54
CA LEU A 43 16.40 -17.37 -7.37
C LEU A 43 15.67 -16.04 -7.63
N LEU A 44 15.92 -15.39 -8.77
CA LEU A 44 15.35 -14.10 -9.12
C LEU A 44 14.04 -14.27 -9.90
N ARG A 45 13.17 -13.27 -9.79
CA ARG A 45 11.96 -13.16 -10.61
C ARG A 45 12.19 -12.11 -11.69
N ASP A 46 11.75 -12.42 -12.91
CA ASP A 46 11.84 -11.49 -14.04
C ASP A 46 10.86 -10.31 -13.92
N ASP A 47 9.72 -10.53 -13.25
CA ASP A 47 8.69 -9.51 -13.08
C ASP A 47 7.95 -9.65 -11.74
N LEU A 48 7.31 -8.56 -11.31
CA LEU A 48 6.54 -8.46 -10.08
C LEU A 48 5.19 -7.81 -10.38
N GLU A 49 4.11 -8.53 -10.05
CA GLU A 49 2.74 -8.01 -10.17
C GLU A 49 2.41 -7.02 -9.05
N LEU A 50 3.07 -5.86 -9.07
CA LEU A 50 2.85 -4.75 -8.16
C LEU A 50 2.05 -3.63 -8.85
N PRO A 51 1.24 -2.87 -8.09
CA PRO A 51 0.46 -1.79 -8.67
C PRO A 51 1.37 -0.59 -8.98
N GLU A 52 1.24 -0.06 -10.19
CA GLU A 52 1.91 1.15 -10.62
C GLU A 52 0.99 2.35 -10.37
N VAL A 53 1.24 3.06 -9.27
CA VAL A 53 0.40 4.16 -8.78
C VAL A 53 1.24 5.37 -8.36
N SER A 54 0.65 6.56 -8.37
CA SER A 54 1.34 7.78 -7.90
C SER A 54 1.36 7.87 -6.37
N GLN A 55 2.27 8.67 -5.81
CA GLN A 55 2.38 8.88 -4.36
C GLN A 55 1.06 9.28 -3.72
N LEU A 56 0.35 10.22 -4.37
CA LEU A 56 -0.91 10.76 -3.87
C LEU A 56 -2.01 9.70 -3.86
N GLU A 57 -2.04 8.82 -4.86
CA GLU A 57 -2.99 7.70 -4.91
C GLU A 57 -2.73 6.69 -3.79
N VAL A 58 -1.46 6.34 -3.54
CA VAL A 58 -1.09 5.45 -2.43
C VAL A 58 -1.51 6.04 -1.09
N ILE A 59 -1.19 7.31 -0.83
CA ILE A 59 -1.56 8.00 0.41
C ILE A 59 -3.08 8.00 0.59
N ARG A 60 -3.83 8.45 -0.42
CA ARG A 60 -5.30 8.48 -0.37
C ARG A 60 -5.90 7.10 -0.14
N TYR A 61 -5.38 6.08 -0.84
CA TYR A 61 -5.86 4.71 -0.71
C TYR A 61 -5.75 4.20 0.73
N PHE A 62 -4.57 4.32 1.34
CA PHE A 62 -4.35 3.82 2.69
C PHE A 62 -5.04 4.67 3.76
N SER A 63 -5.14 5.99 3.57
CA SER A 63 -5.92 6.85 4.48
C SER A 63 -7.41 6.52 4.48
N VAL A 64 -8.01 6.25 3.31
CA VAL A 64 -9.41 5.83 3.24
C VAL A 64 -9.59 4.42 3.81
N LEU A 65 -8.64 3.52 3.54
CA LEU A 65 -8.67 2.15 4.07
C LEU A 65 -8.59 2.14 5.61
N SER A 66 -7.76 3.01 6.20
CA SER A 66 -7.62 3.08 7.66
C SER A 66 -8.89 3.54 8.36
N GLN A 67 -9.65 4.47 7.77
CA GLN A 67 -10.94 4.93 8.29
C GLN A 67 -12.03 3.84 8.26
N ARG A 68 -11.84 2.80 7.44
CA ARG A 68 -12.74 1.63 7.38
C ARG A 68 -12.35 0.53 8.35
N ASN A 69 -11.21 0.66 9.02
CA ASN A 69 -10.76 -0.28 10.02
C ASN A 69 -11.26 0.13 11.41
N PHE A 70 -11.59 -0.86 12.24
CA PHE A 70 -11.86 -0.63 13.65
C PHE A 70 -10.53 -0.71 14.40
N SER A 71 -10.18 0.33 15.17
CA SER A 71 -8.89 0.39 15.87
C SER A 71 -9.05 0.78 17.33
N ILE A 72 -8.09 0.34 18.16
CA ILE A 72 -8.03 0.72 19.58
C ILE A 72 -7.85 2.23 19.79
N ASP A 73 -7.18 2.91 18.86
CA ASP A 73 -6.92 4.35 18.96
C ASP A 73 -8.19 5.18 18.77
N THR A 74 -9.20 4.62 18.11
CA THR A 74 -10.45 5.31 17.77
C THR A 74 -11.66 4.76 18.49
N ASN A 75 -11.57 3.53 19.03
CA ASN A 75 -12.69 2.83 19.62
C ASN A 75 -12.30 2.00 20.85
N PHE A 76 -13.29 1.70 21.69
CA PHE A 76 -13.13 0.74 22.78
C PHE A 76 -13.02 -0.70 22.24
N TYR A 77 -11.99 -1.43 22.66
CA TYR A 77 -11.60 -2.73 22.08
C TYR A 77 -11.53 -3.87 23.13
N PRO A 78 -12.66 -4.33 23.71
CA PRO A 78 -12.67 -5.26 24.85
C PRO A 78 -12.50 -6.73 24.43
N LEU A 79 -11.39 -7.05 23.77
CA LEU A 79 -11.05 -8.44 23.45
C LEU A 79 -10.24 -9.09 24.57
N GLY A 80 -10.85 -10.08 25.24
CA GLY A 80 -10.19 -10.90 26.25
C GLY A 80 -8.96 -11.63 25.70
N SER A 81 -7.95 -11.86 26.54
CA SER A 81 -6.67 -12.52 26.20
C SER A 81 -5.76 -11.79 25.20
N CYS A 82 -6.24 -10.77 24.47
CA CYS A 82 -5.41 -9.99 23.54
C CYS A 82 -4.63 -8.85 24.21
N THR A 83 -5.02 -8.43 25.42
CA THR A 83 -4.45 -7.26 26.12
C THR A 83 -4.36 -6.03 25.21
N MET A 84 -5.48 -5.67 24.57
CA MET A 84 -5.60 -4.49 23.71
C MET A 84 -5.56 -3.22 24.58
N LYS A 85 -4.35 -2.82 25.01
CA LYS A 85 -4.05 -1.62 25.80
C LYS A 85 -3.56 -0.48 24.92
N TYR A 86 -3.62 0.75 25.43
CA TYR A 86 -3.10 1.94 24.76
C TYR A 86 -1.64 1.75 24.30
N ASN A 87 -1.36 2.14 23.06
CA ASN A 87 -0.03 2.14 22.46
C ASN A 87 0.54 3.58 22.48
N PRO A 88 1.50 3.88 23.39
CA PRO A 88 2.04 5.23 23.54
C PRO A 88 2.93 5.68 22.38
#